data_AF-A0A523VB49-F1
#
_entry.id   AF-A0A523VB49-F1
#
_cell.length_a   1.000
_cell.length_b   1.000
_cell.length_c   1.000
_cell.angle_alpha   90.00
_cell.angle_beta   90.00
_cell.angle_gamma   90.00
#
_symmetry.space_group_name_H-M   'P 1'
#
loop_
_entity.id
_entity.type
_entity.pdbx_description
1 polymer ?
#
loop_
_entity_poly.entity_id
_entity_poly.type
_entity_poly.pdbx_seq_one_letter_code
_entity_poly.pdbx_strand_id
1 'polypeptide(L)'
;WLEDGFGCRSELIHYGEWPQALDEYRAQAVVLPHVNGSRNQKIARVAREMGMRVVVIQTEGRPNNVETMAYTSGMFADTTNVDLWFTWSDTVRDYMIEQRLMEPSKLVVGGAHRFDVYRPDLNRLLASRGDFARKHGLDPDRPIVSWATNFTHAKFNVANQAFLLEDWRDLGVDKLESLSDPLEFARLDWVARERSLEVMRELMRRRGDVQYILKPHPAEELDRYREFVDECRLTGVSATLVAREYIWDVLNAADVHIHRLCTTGVEAWLLGVPSIELHLFDYGVWSVDLPGAAAEAMEGNDVVVDSAGLIAVADSYLRDDSVTEVQLAARERYIRKWLHKVDGRRCYEHARVLAELVRDRRPIGEVSHGVINRRARIRSRVNRSLGRPGHESLRFWRRGTGSGVDRLGQLDKTIAKSDAEAWTRLAREALREQVEATV
;
A
#
# COMPACT_ATOMS: atom_id res chain seq x y z
N TRP A 1 14.38 -12.08 -7.17
CA TRP A 1 14.23 -12.23 -8.63
C TRP A 1 15.25 -11.47 -9.44
N LEU A 2 15.32 -10.13 -9.39
CA LEU A 2 16.29 -9.35 -10.18
C LEU A 2 17.73 -9.85 -9.98
N GLU A 3 18.18 -10.00 -8.74
CA GLU A 3 19.55 -10.40 -8.41
C GLU A 3 19.80 -11.87 -8.73
N ASP A 4 19.04 -12.78 -8.10
CA ASP A 4 19.31 -14.21 -8.21
C ASP A 4 18.87 -14.83 -9.54
N GLY A 5 17.79 -14.32 -10.15
CA GLY A 5 17.20 -14.88 -11.36
C GLY A 5 17.72 -14.23 -12.64
N PHE A 6 18.13 -12.95 -12.59
CA PHE A 6 18.52 -12.19 -13.77
C PHE A 6 19.90 -11.52 -13.66
N GLY A 7 20.61 -11.68 -12.54
CA GLY A 7 21.93 -11.06 -12.35
C GLY A 7 21.91 -9.54 -12.28
N CYS A 8 20.74 -8.93 -12.05
CA CYS A 8 20.56 -7.49 -11.95
C CYS A 8 20.66 -7.06 -10.48
N ARG A 9 21.75 -6.38 -10.11
CA ARG A 9 21.89 -5.78 -8.78
C ARG A 9 20.79 -4.74 -8.54
N SER A 10 20.18 -4.77 -7.37
CA SER A 10 19.16 -3.81 -6.93
C SER A 10 19.51 -3.20 -5.58
N GLU A 11 18.94 -2.03 -5.27
CA GLU A 11 19.07 -1.41 -3.95
C GLU A 11 17.81 -0.63 -3.62
N LEU A 12 17.31 -0.77 -2.38
CA LEU A 12 16.22 0.04 -1.85
C LEU A 12 16.80 1.32 -1.23
N ILE A 13 16.27 2.46 -1.65
CA ILE A 13 16.78 3.77 -1.25
C ILE A 13 15.71 4.52 -0.46
N HIS A 14 16.11 5.09 0.68
CA HIS A 14 15.25 6.00 1.42
C HIS A 14 14.96 7.24 0.57
N TYR A 15 13.67 7.61 0.44
CA TYR A 15 13.23 8.65 -0.48
C TYR A 15 13.96 10.00 -0.31
N GLY A 16 14.30 10.38 0.93
CA GLY A 16 15.05 11.61 1.22
C GLY A 16 16.52 11.62 0.77
N GLU A 17 17.05 10.48 0.31
CA GLU A 17 18.45 10.29 -0.08
C GLU A 17 18.64 10.04 -1.57
N TRP A 18 17.56 10.23 -2.36
CA TRP A 18 17.58 10.00 -3.80
C TRP A 18 18.71 10.75 -4.53
N PRO A 19 19.08 12.03 -4.23
CA PRO A 19 20.11 12.70 -5.00
C PRO A 19 21.48 12.03 -4.83
N GLN A 20 21.80 11.59 -3.61
CA GLN A 20 23.07 10.93 -3.31
C GLN A 20 23.10 9.52 -3.91
N ALA A 21 21.97 8.82 -3.87
CA ALA A 21 21.86 7.49 -4.45
C ALA A 21 22.05 7.50 -5.97
N LEU A 22 21.48 8.48 -6.70
CA LEU A 22 21.70 8.58 -8.15
C LEU A 22 23.19 8.77 -8.51
N ASP A 23 23.91 9.61 -7.75
CA ASP A 23 25.35 9.85 -7.93
C ASP A 23 26.22 8.65 -7.57
N GLU A 24 25.87 7.98 -6.46
CA GLU A 24 26.64 6.86 -5.92
C GLU A 24 26.49 5.60 -6.78
N TYR A 25 25.24 5.21 -7.04
CA TYR A 25 24.96 3.94 -7.69
C TYR A 25 25.09 4.00 -9.20
N ARG A 26 24.80 5.17 -9.80
CA ARG A 26 24.77 5.34 -11.26
C ARG A 26 24.06 4.14 -11.92
N ALA A 27 22.85 3.85 -11.44
CA ALA A 27 22.10 2.66 -11.83
C ALA A 27 21.61 2.77 -13.28
N GLN A 28 21.41 1.64 -13.97
CA GLN A 28 20.85 1.62 -15.32
C GLN A 28 19.37 2.03 -15.36
N ALA A 29 18.66 1.82 -14.25
CA ALA A 29 17.27 2.21 -14.09
C ALA A 29 16.99 2.72 -12.67
N VAL A 30 16.03 3.63 -12.56
CA VAL A 30 15.41 4.08 -11.31
C VAL A 30 13.95 3.64 -11.33
N VAL A 31 13.51 2.99 -10.26
CA VAL A 31 12.13 2.54 -10.11
C VAL A 31 11.41 3.48 -9.13
N LEU A 32 10.28 4.03 -9.54
CA LEU A 32 9.42 4.92 -8.74
C LEU A 32 8.04 4.29 -8.53
N PRO A 33 7.39 4.53 -7.37
CA PRO A 33 6.02 4.07 -7.15
C PRO A 33 4.99 4.83 -8.00
N HIS A 34 5.26 6.09 -8.32
CA HIS A 34 4.47 6.96 -9.19
C HIS A 34 5.34 8.17 -9.60
N VAL A 35 4.85 8.97 -10.55
CA VAL A 35 5.50 10.25 -10.96
C VAL A 35 4.67 11.48 -10.60
N ASN A 36 3.60 11.33 -9.83
CA ASN A 36 2.85 12.46 -9.27
C ASN A 36 3.71 13.23 -8.24
N GLY A 37 3.49 14.54 -8.11
CA GLY A 37 4.22 15.41 -7.19
C GLY A 37 5.55 15.95 -7.75
N SER A 38 5.94 17.15 -7.34
CA SER A 38 7.14 17.83 -7.84
C SER A 38 8.43 17.05 -7.54
N ARG A 39 8.47 16.33 -6.42
CA ARG A 39 9.63 15.53 -6.01
C ARG A 39 9.88 14.37 -6.97
N ASN A 40 8.86 13.57 -7.30
CA ASN A 40 9.03 12.38 -8.14
C ASN A 40 9.30 12.78 -9.59
N GLN A 41 8.66 13.86 -10.05
CA GLN A 41 8.98 14.54 -11.31
C GLN A 41 10.45 14.94 -11.39
N LYS A 42 10.98 15.55 -10.31
CA LYS A 42 12.39 15.92 -10.25
C LYS A 42 13.31 14.70 -10.28
N ILE A 43 12.97 13.60 -9.58
CA ILE A 43 13.75 12.36 -9.63
C ILE A 43 13.79 11.81 -11.06
N ALA A 44 12.62 11.67 -11.70
CA ALA A 44 12.49 11.15 -13.06
C ALA A 44 13.31 11.98 -14.06
N ARG A 45 13.15 13.32 -14.03
CA ARG A 45 13.91 14.22 -14.91
C ARG A 45 15.42 14.10 -14.72
N VAL A 46 15.90 14.14 -13.47
CA VAL A 46 17.35 14.04 -13.20
C VAL A 46 17.91 12.68 -13.63
N ALA A 47 17.20 11.59 -13.33
CA ALA A 47 17.61 10.26 -13.76
C ALA A 47 17.71 10.18 -15.29
N ARG A 48 16.74 10.77 -16.01
CA ARG A 48 16.74 10.86 -17.48
C ARG A 48 17.90 11.68 -18.03
N GLU A 49 18.18 12.85 -17.45
CA GLU A 49 19.32 13.71 -17.81
C GLU A 49 20.66 12.98 -17.63
N MET A 50 20.75 12.08 -16.65
CA MET A 50 21.92 11.22 -16.43
C MET A 50 21.99 10.02 -17.39
N GLY A 51 21.02 9.83 -18.28
CA GLY A 51 20.97 8.68 -19.19
C GLY A 51 20.41 7.40 -18.57
N MET A 52 19.90 7.45 -17.35
CA MET A 52 19.22 6.30 -16.72
C MET A 52 17.84 6.08 -17.34
N ARG A 53 17.34 4.85 -17.21
CA ARG A 53 15.92 4.52 -17.46
C ARG A 53 15.07 4.93 -16.26
N VAL A 54 13.87 5.43 -16.49
CA VAL A 54 12.88 5.65 -15.42
C VAL A 54 11.74 4.66 -15.60
N VAL A 55 11.48 3.89 -14.54
CA VAL A 55 10.42 2.89 -14.50
C VAL A 55 9.42 3.21 -13.40
N VAL A 56 8.13 3.07 -13.69
CA VAL A 56 7.07 3.20 -12.68
C VAL A 56 6.50 1.81 -12.36
N ILE A 57 6.54 1.44 -11.08
CA ILE A 57 5.87 0.24 -10.53
C ILE A 57 4.92 0.72 -9.44
N GLN A 58 3.62 0.75 -9.73
CA GLN A 58 2.62 1.24 -8.80
C GLN A 58 2.49 0.36 -7.56
N THR A 59 2.63 0.96 -6.38
CA THR A 59 2.33 0.34 -5.07
C THR A 59 0.85 0.40 -4.74
N GLU A 60 0.14 1.39 -5.30
CA GLU A 60 -1.31 1.60 -5.22
C GLU A 60 -1.84 1.89 -6.63
N GLY A 61 -1.97 0.84 -7.43
CA GLY A 61 -2.34 0.95 -8.85
C GLY A 61 -3.83 0.75 -9.13
N ARG A 62 -4.64 0.50 -8.10
CA ARG A 62 -6.09 0.36 -8.25
C ARG A 62 -6.80 1.69 -7.99
N PRO A 63 -7.36 2.34 -9.02
CA PRO A 63 -8.23 3.50 -8.82
C PRO A 63 -9.56 3.07 -8.17
N ASN A 64 -10.07 3.88 -7.25
CA ASN A 64 -11.39 3.63 -6.64
C ASN A 64 -12.51 3.84 -7.66
N ASN A 65 -12.41 4.90 -8.45
CA ASN A 65 -13.42 5.32 -9.42
C ASN A 65 -12.76 5.96 -10.66
N VAL A 66 -13.59 6.35 -11.63
CA VAL A 66 -13.16 7.02 -12.86
C VAL A 66 -12.37 8.31 -12.64
N GLU A 67 -12.60 9.05 -11.56
CA GLU A 67 -11.82 10.26 -11.26
C GLU A 67 -10.42 9.90 -10.77
N THR A 68 -10.31 9.00 -9.79
CA THR A 68 -9.01 8.52 -9.30
C THR A 68 -8.23 7.76 -10.38
N MET A 69 -8.89 7.23 -11.42
CA MET A 69 -8.23 6.68 -12.61
C MET A 69 -7.31 7.71 -13.26
N ALA A 70 -7.74 8.97 -13.38
CA ALA A 70 -6.91 10.04 -13.93
C ALA A 70 -5.63 10.23 -13.10
N TYR A 71 -5.77 10.29 -11.78
CA TYR A 71 -4.64 10.46 -10.87
C TYR A 71 -3.66 9.27 -10.89
N THR A 72 -4.18 8.03 -10.76
CA THR A 72 -3.37 6.81 -10.76
C THR A 72 -2.66 6.63 -12.11
N SER A 73 -3.27 7.07 -13.20
CA SER A 73 -2.70 7.02 -14.56
C SER A 73 -1.67 8.12 -14.85
N GLY A 74 -1.41 9.02 -13.89
CA GLY A 74 -0.44 10.10 -14.05
C GLY A 74 -0.94 11.26 -14.92
N MET A 75 -2.25 11.49 -15.05
CA MET A 75 -2.82 12.57 -15.87
C MET A 75 -2.30 13.97 -15.48
N PHE A 76 -1.95 14.16 -14.22
CA PHE A 76 -1.45 15.45 -13.70
C PHE A 76 0.09 15.52 -13.60
N ALA A 77 0.77 14.51 -14.14
CA ALA A 77 2.21 14.36 -14.12
C ALA A 77 2.79 14.47 -15.53
N ASP A 78 4.01 15.00 -15.63
CA ASP A 78 4.80 14.87 -16.86
C ASP A 78 5.36 13.44 -16.94
N THR A 79 4.84 12.68 -17.90
CA THR A 79 5.21 11.28 -18.17
C THR A 79 6.33 11.15 -19.20
N THR A 80 6.79 12.25 -19.80
CA THR A 80 7.79 12.22 -20.89
C THR A 80 9.14 11.65 -20.45
N ASN A 81 9.44 11.76 -19.15
CA ASN A 81 10.65 11.24 -18.54
C ASN A 81 10.58 9.74 -18.20
N VAL A 82 9.45 9.07 -18.45
CA VAL A 82 9.26 7.64 -18.15
C VAL A 82 9.58 6.77 -19.38
N ASP A 83 10.41 5.74 -19.17
CA ASP A 83 10.76 4.74 -20.18
C ASP A 83 9.82 3.53 -20.15
N LEU A 84 9.29 3.16 -18.97
CA LEU A 84 8.41 2.01 -18.78
C LEU A 84 7.44 2.24 -17.61
N TRP A 85 6.18 1.85 -17.76
CA TRP A 85 5.17 1.92 -16.70
C TRP A 85 4.42 0.60 -16.58
N PHE A 86 4.46 0.01 -15.38
CA PHE A 86 3.67 -1.16 -15.05
C PHE A 86 2.30 -0.74 -14.52
N THR A 87 1.23 -1.17 -15.19
CA THR A 87 -0.15 -0.99 -14.72
C THR A 87 -0.66 -2.26 -14.03
N TRP A 88 -1.60 -2.09 -13.10
CA TRP A 88 -2.23 -3.22 -12.43
C TRP A 88 -3.23 -3.98 -13.31
N SER A 89 -3.80 -3.33 -14.33
CA SER A 89 -4.72 -3.98 -15.25
C SER A 89 -4.69 -3.40 -16.66
N ASP A 90 -5.31 -4.16 -17.57
CA ASP A 90 -5.63 -3.69 -18.92
C ASP A 90 -6.51 -2.44 -18.88
N THR A 91 -7.48 -2.35 -17.95
CA THR A 91 -8.34 -1.16 -17.79
C THR A 91 -7.53 0.12 -17.56
N VAL A 92 -6.53 0.09 -16.68
CA VAL A 92 -5.67 1.26 -16.42
C VAL A 92 -4.76 1.55 -17.61
N ARG A 93 -4.19 0.52 -18.25
CA ARG A 93 -3.36 0.69 -19.46
C ARG A 93 -4.16 1.36 -20.57
N ASP A 94 -5.34 0.84 -20.86
CA ASP A 94 -6.16 1.27 -21.99
C ASP A 94 -6.63 2.72 -21.78
N TYR A 95 -6.95 3.09 -20.54
CA TYR A 95 -7.20 4.49 -20.17
C TYR A 95 -5.98 5.38 -20.45
N MET A 96 -4.76 4.98 -20.06
CA MET A 96 -3.54 5.76 -20.34
C MET A 96 -3.30 5.95 -21.85
N ILE A 97 -3.61 4.94 -22.67
CA ILE A 97 -3.49 5.01 -24.13
C ILE A 97 -4.54 5.97 -24.71
N GLU A 98 -5.80 5.82 -24.30
CA GLU A 98 -6.92 6.65 -24.76
C GLU A 98 -6.68 8.14 -24.46
N GLN A 99 -6.22 8.43 -23.25
CA GLN A 99 -5.89 9.78 -22.80
C GLN A 99 -4.54 10.30 -23.35
N ARG A 100 -3.85 9.50 -24.18
CA ARG A 100 -2.55 9.82 -24.79
C ARG A 100 -1.49 10.24 -23.76
N LEU A 101 -1.56 9.65 -22.57
CA LEU A 101 -0.61 9.94 -21.48
C LEU A 101 0.74 9.28 -21.73
N MET A 102 0.76 8.18 -22.46
CA MET A 102 1.98 7.45 -22.79
C MET A 102 1.81 6.59 -24.03
N GLU A 103 2.91 6.39 -24.77
CA GLU A 103 2.97 5.46 -25.89
C GLU A 103 2.67 4.01 -25.46
N PRO A 104 1.84 3.24 -26.20
CA PRO A 104 1.50 1.86 -25.84
C PRO A 104 2.72 0.96 -25.61
N SER A 105 3.82 1.18 -26.35
CA SER A 105 5.06 0.41 -26.25
C SER A 105 5.80 0.59 -24.91
N LYS A 106 5.47 1.61 -24.13
CA LYS A 106 6.03 1.88 -22.80
C LYS A 106 5.14 1.38 -21.67
N LEU A 107 3.98 0.81 -21.97
CA LEU A 107 3.02 0.35 -20.97
C LEU A 107 3.02 -1.18 -20.91
N VAL A 108 3.13 -1.71 -19.69
CA VAL A 108 3.08 -3.17 -19.44
C VAL A 108 2.02 -3.45 -18.39
N VAL A 109 1.08 -4.34 -18.69
CA VAL A 109 0.14 -4.85 -17.68
C VAL A 109 0.87 -5.86 -16.82
N GLY A 110 1.36 -5.40 -15.68
CA GLY A 110 2.14 -6.19 -14.74
C GLY A 110 1.31 -6.86 -13.66
N GLY A 111 0.10 -6.37 -13.38
CA GLY A 111 -0.67 -6.81 -12.20
C GLY A 111 -0.11 -6.29 -10.87
N ALA A 112 -0.82 -6.58 -9.79
CA ALA A 112 -0.46 -6.17 -8.44
C ALA A 112 0.58 -7.13 -7.82
N HIS A 113 1.86 -6.80 -7.93
CA HIS A 113 2.97 -7.63 -7.45
C HIS A 113 2.91 -7.95 -5.94
N ARG A 114 2.35 -7.04 -5.13
CA ARG A 114 2.14 -7.25 -3.68
C ARG A 114 1.20 -8.42 -3.36
N PHE A 115 0.36 -8.85 -4.30
CA PHE A 115 -0.60 -9.94 -4.06
C PHE A 115 -0.03 -11.33 -4.30
N ASP A 116 1.23 -11.45 -4.75
CA ASP A 116 1.88 -12.75 -4.87
C ASP A 116 1.97 -13.49 -3.53
N VAL A 117 2.14 -12.76 -2.42
CA VAL A 117 2.29 -13.34 -1.07
C VAL A 117 1.08 -14.15 -0.61
N TYR A 118 -0.10 -13.94 -1.21
CA TYR A 118 -1.32 -14.65 -0.85
C TYR A 118 -1.42 -16.04 -1.49
N ARG A 119 -0.52 -16.39 -2.41
CA ARG A 119 -0.53 -17.71 -3.04
C ARG A 119 0.01 -18.78 -2.10
N PRO A 120 -0.48 -20.03 -2.18
CA PRO A 120 -0.04 -21.12 -1.30
C PRO A 120 1.50 -21.27 -1.18
N ASP A 121 2.22 -21.10 -2.29
CA ASP A 121 3.69 -21.21 -2.30
C ASP A 121 4.39 -20.13 -1.44
N LEU A 122 3.75 -18.97 -1.24
CA LEU A 122 4.31 -17.81 -0.55
C LEU A 122 3.56 -17.46 0.75
N ASN A 123 2.34 -17.96 0.96
CA ASN A 123 1.57 -17.65 2.16
C ASN A 123 2.13 -18.33 3.42
N ARG A 124 3.00 -19.32 3.28
CA ARG A 124 3.81 -19.87 4.37
C ARG A 124 4.77 -18.85 5.00
N LEU A 125 4.99 -17.71 4.34
CA LEU A 125 5.79 -16.60 4.86
C LEU A 125 4.99 -15.70 5.82
N LEU A 126 3.66 -15.85 5.85
CA LEU A 126 2.78 -15.12 6.75
C LEU A 126 2.95 -15.62 8.18
N ALA A 127 2.76 -14.74 9.15
CA ALA A 127 2.74 -15.13 10.55
C ALA A 127 1.62 -16.17 10.79
N SER A 128 1.94 -17.27 11.47
CA SER A 128 0.92 -18.23 11.88
C SER A 128 -0.07 -17.54 12.83
N ARG A 129 -1.34 -17.96 12.81
CA ARG A 129 -2.36 -17.45 13.75
C ARG A 129 -1.89 -17.52 15.20
N GLY A 130 -1.27 -18.65 15.59
CA GLY A 130 -0.75 -18.85 16.95
C GLY A 130 0.37 -17.88 17.33
N ASP A 131 1.33 -17.64 16.43
CA ASP A 131 2.43 -16.71 16.70
C ASP A 131 1.94 -15.26 16.72
N PHE A 132 1.04 -14.90 15.79
CA PHE A 132 0.40 -13.59 15.77
C PHE A 132 -0.40 -13.35 17.07
N ALA A 133 -1.25 -14.31 17.46
CA ALA A 133 -2.08 -14.21 18.65
C ALA A 133 -1.22 -14.05 19.91
N ARG A 134 -0.19 -14.89 20.08
CA ARG A 134 0.76 -14.80 21.19
C ARG A 134 1.47 -13.45 21.25
N LYS A 135 1.91 -12.92 20.11
CA LYS A 135 2.58 -11.62 20.01
C LYS A 135 1.69 -10.45 20.46
N HIS A 136 0.38 -10.54 20.23
CA HIS A 136 -0.58 -9.47 20.51
C HIS A 136 -1.48 -9.73 21.73
N GLY A 137 -1.17 -10.77 22.52
CA GLY A 137 -1.93 -11.12 23.73
C GLY A 137 -3.36 -11.61 23.43
N LEU A 138 -3.56 -12.22 22.27
CA LEU A 138 -4.81 -12.85 21.86
C LEU A 138 -4.75 -14.36 22.12
N ASP A 139 -5.92 -14.95 22.27
CA ASP A 139 -6.14 -16.40 22.34
C ASP A 139 -6.35 -16.97 20.92
N PRO A 140 -5.48 -17.85 20.40
CA PRO A 140 -5.63 -18.38 19.05
C PRO A 140 -6.88 -19.25 18.86
N ASP A 141 -7.47 -19.78 19.94
CA ASP A 141 -8.61 -20.69 19.88
C ASP A 141 -9.97 -19.96 19.91
N ARG A 142 -9.95 -18.65 20.15
CA ARG A 142 -11.15 -17.79 20.13
C ARG A 142 -11.27 -17.06 18.80
N PRO A 143 -12.50 -16.76 18.33
CA PRO A 143 -12.69 -15.99 17.11
C PRO A 143 -12.03 -14.60 17.16
N ILE A 144 -11.44 -14.19 16.04
CA ILE A 144 -10.75 -12.93 15.84
C ILE A 144 -11.44 -12.16 14.70
N VAL A 145 -12.00 -11.00 15.01
CA VAL A 145 -12.50 -10.05 14.02
C VAL A 145 -11.48 -8.94 13.83
N SER A 146 -11.02 -8.74 12.60
CA SER A 146 -10.13 -7.63 12.26
C SER A 146 -10.92 -6.47 11.67
N TRP A 147 -10.52 -5.25 11.97
CA TRP A 147 -11.04 -4.02 11.36
C TRP A 147 -9.86 -3.18 10.87
N ALA A 148 -9.75 -3.01 9.54
CA ALA A 148 -8.80 -2.08 8.94
C ALA A 148 -9.48 -0.76 8.57
N THR A 149 -8.90 0.35 9.04
CA THR A 149 -9.40 1.70 8.72
C THR A 149 -8.60 2.36 7.61
N ASN A 150 -9.15 3.43 7.03
CA ASN A 150 -8.52 4.24 5.99
C ASN A 150 -8.96 5.71 6.00
N PHE A 151 -9.16 6.30 7.19
CA PHE A 151 -9.54 7.72 7.35
C PHE A 151 -8.31 8.63 7.35
N THR A 152 -7.49 8.53 6.30
CA THR A 152 -6.15 9.13 6.23
C THR A 152 -6.13 10.65 6.29
N HIS A 153 -7.29 11.29 6.09
CA HIS A 153 -7.43 12.74 6.06
C HIS A 153 -8.14 13.31 7.30
N ALA A 154 -8.76 12.46 8.13
CA ALA A 154 -9.55 12.88 9.28
C ALA A 154 -8.79 13.80 10.27
N LYS A 155 -7.50 13.54 10.53
CA LYS A 155 -6.67 14.44 11.36
C LYS A 155 -6.52 15.85 10.82
N PHE A 156 -6.62 16.04 9.51
CA PHE A 156 -6.46 17.35 8.91
C PHE A 156 -7.67 18.25 9.17
N ASN A 157 -8.80 17.69 9.59
CA ASN A 157 -9.93 18.46 10.10
C ASN A 157 -9.54 19.31 11.32
N VAL A 158 -8.64 18.81 12.17
CA VAL A 158 -8.27 19.45 13.45
C VAL A 158 -6.89 20.11 13.44
N ALA A 159 -5.95 19.65 12.62
CA ALA A 159 -4.56 20.14 12.62
C ALA A 159 -3.90 20.05 11.23
N ASN A 160 -2.81 20.78 10.99
CA ASN A 160 -2.00 20.66 9.77
C ASN A 160 -2.74 20.91 8.44
N GLN A 161 -3.83 21.68 8.44
CA GLN A 161 -4.61 22.02 7.23
C GLN A 161 -3.76 22.65 6.11
N ALA A 162 -2.82 23.54 6.46
CA ALA A 162 -1.93 24.16 5.48
C ALA A 162 -1.05 23.15 4.74
N PHE A 163 -0.59 22.11 5.44
CA PHE A 163 0.18 21.02 4.84
C PHE A 163 -0.69 20.24 3.84
N LEU A 164 -1.93 19.91 4.21
CA LEU A 164 -2.86 19.20 3.32
C LEU A 164 -3.11 19.98 2.02
N LEU A 165 -3.37 21.28 2.12
CA LEU A 165 -3.60 22.16 0.96
C LEU A 165 -2.38 22.21 0.03
N GLU A 166 -1.17 22.28 0.58
CA GLU A 166 0.07 22.28 -0.20
C GLU A 166 0.33 20.91 -0.87
N ASP A 167 0.14 19.83 -0.12
CA ASP A 167 0.38 18.46 -0.60
C ASP A 167 -0.58 18.08 -1.73
N TRP A 168 -1.88 18.37 -1.58
CA TRP A 168 -2.85 18.09 -2.64
C TRP A 168 -2.58 18.87 -3.91
N ARG A 169 -2.16 20.14 -3.78
CA ARG A 169 -1.76 20.97 -4.92
C ARG A 169 -0.49 20.43 -5.60
N ASP A 170 0.51 20.00 -4.83
CA ASP A 170 1.74 19.42 -5.38
C ASP A 170 1.45 18.13 -6.15
N LEU A 171 0.61 17.26 -5.57
CA LEU A 171 0.20 16.00 -6.17
C LEU A 171 -0.81 16.17 -7.32
N GLY A 172 -1.47 17.33 -7.42
CA GLY A 172 -2.54 17.61 -8.38
C GLY A 172 -3.86 16.93 -8.06
N VAL A 173 -4.06 16.50 -6.81
CA VAL A 173 -5.27 15.83 -6.33
C VAL A 173 -6.46 16.80 -6.30
N ASP A 174 -6.19 18.07 -6.02
CA ASP A 174 -7.16 19.18 -6.03
C ASP A 174 -7.80 19.46 -7.40
N LYS A 175 -7.31 18.81 -8.46
CA LYS A 175 -7.87 18.89 -9.82
C LYS A 175 -8.98 17.88 -10.07
N LEU A 176 -9.19 16.92 -9.16
CA LEU A 176 -10.29 15.96 -9.23
C LEU A 176 -11.55 16.61 -8.63
N GLU A 177 -12.69 16.49 -9.30
CA GLU A 177 -13.93 17.14 -8.90
C GLU A 177 -14.35 16.72 -7.48
N SER A 178 -14.33 15.42 -7.19
CA SER A 178 -14.67 14.88 -5.87
C SER A 178 -13.65 15.19 -4.76
N LEU A 179 -12.47 15.73 -5.11
CA LEU A 179 -11.37 16.11 -4.22
C LEU A 179 -10.95 17.58 -4.41
N SER A 180 -11.81 18.44 -4.95
CA SER A 180 -11.44 19.84 -5.20
C SER A 180 -11.39 20.69 -3.93
N ASP A 181 -12.04 20.23 -2.84
CA ASP A 181 -12.01 20.87 -1.52
C ASP A 181 -11.35 19.95 -0.48
N PRO A 182 -10.03 20.12 -0.24
CA PRO A 182 -9.30 19.28 0.71
C PRO A 182 -9.81 19.39 2.15
N LEU A 183 -10.29 20.58 2.56
CA LEU A 183 -10.69 20.81 3.95
C LEU A 183 -12.06 20.20 4.23
N GLU A 184 -12.99 20.35 3.29
CA GLU A 184 -14.29 19.68 3.39
C GLU A 184 -14.13 18.15 3.35
N PHE A 185 -13.25 17.64 2.48
CA PHE A 185 -12.96 16.21 2.46
C PHE A 185 -12.41 15.72 3.80
N ALA A 186 -11.45 16.42 4.40
CA ALA A 186 -10.91 16.09 5.71
C ALA A 186 -11.99 16.11 6.81
N ARG A 187 -12.92 17.07 6.76
CA ARG A 187 -14.06 17.15 7.68
C ARG A 187 -14.99 15.95 7.55
N LEU A 188 -15.35 15.57 6.32
CA LEU A 188 -16.19 14.40 6.05
C LEU A 188 -15.50 13.10 6.47
N ASP A 189 -14.19 13.00 6.24
CA ASP A 189 -13.38 11.86 6.67
C ASP A 189 -13.33 11.71 8.20
N TRP A 190 -13.28 12.84 8.92
CA TRP A 190 -13.39 12.86 10.37
C TRP A 190 -14.77 12.39 10.87
N VAL A 191 -15.85 12.90 10.27
CA VAL A 191 -17.23 12.46 10.62
C VAL A 191 -17.41 10.97 10.39
N ALA A 192 -16.96 10.47 9.23
CA ALA A 192 -17.05 9.06 8.87
C ALA A 192 -16.26 8.17 9.86
N ARG A 193 -15.07 8.60 10.30
CA ARG A 193 -14.28 7.90 11.31
C ARG A 193 -15.02 7.78 12.64
N GLU A 194 -15.50 8.90 13.19
CA GLU A 194 -16.15 8.91 14.50
C GLU A 194 -17.42 8.04 14.49
N ARG A 195 -18.22 8.12 13.43
CA ARG A 195 -19.40 7.25 13.26
C ARG A 195 -19.03 5.77 13.15
N SER A 196 -17.93 5.45 12.47
CA SER A 196 -17.44 4.07 12.36
C SER A 196 -16.97 3.53 13.71
N LEU A 197 -16.30 4.36 14.53
CA LEU A 197 -15.92 3.99 15.89
C LEU A 197 -17.14 3.70 16.76
N GLU A 198 -18.23 4.47 16.63
CA GLU A 198 -19.48 4.22 17.34
C GLU A 198 -20.12 2.88 16.97
N VAL A 199 -20.25 2.61 15.67
CA VAL A 199 -20.81 1.34 15.16
C VAL A 199 -19.95 0.14 15.59
N MET A 200 -18.62 0.26 15.48
CA MET A 200 -17.71 -0.79 15.91
C MET A 200 -17.75 -1.04 17.42
N ARG A 201 -17.92 0.01 18.23
CA ARG A 201 -18.11 -0.12 19.69
C ARG A 201 -19.34 -0.94 20.03
N GLU A 202 -20.43 -0.78 19.27
CA GLU A 202 -21.66 -1.55 19.48
C GLU A 202 -21.45 -3.04 19.18
N LEU A 203 -20.83 -3.37 18.05
CA LEU A 203 -20.46 -4.75 17.71
C LEU A 203 -19.59 -5.38 18.81
N MET A 204 -18.53 -4.68 19.22
CA MET A 204 -17.58 -5.14 20.22
C MET A 204 -18.23 -5.44 21.58
N ARG A 205 -19.18 -4.59 22.01
CA ARG A 205 -19.92 -4.80 23.26
C ARG A 205 -20.91 -5.95 23.17
N ARG A 206 -21.48 -6.19 21.98
CA ARG A 206 -22.49 -7.23 21.77
C ARG A 206 -21.89 -8.64 21.81
N ARG A 207 -20.61 -8.78 21.44
CA ARG A 207 -19.90 -10.06 21.27
C ARG A 207 -18.63 -10.14 22.12
N GLY A 208 -18.80 -10.26 23.43
CA GLY A 208 -17.68 -10.41 24.39
C GLY A 208 -16.90 -11.73 24.26
N ASP A 209 -17.46 -12.72 23.55
CA ASP A 209 -16.83 -13.99 23.19
C ASP A 209 -15.75 -13.85 22.11
N VAL A 210 -15.79 -12.75 21.34
CA VAL A 210 -14.88 -12.45 20.22
C VAL A 210 -13.71 -11.58 20.67
N GLN A 211 -12.60 -11.67 19.93
CA GLN A 211 -11.45 -10.78 20.07
C GLN A 211 -11.34 -9.86 18.86
N TYR A 212 -10.92 -8.62 19.07
CA TYR A 212 -10.91 -7.60 18.03
C TYR A 212 -9.51 -7.08 17.76
N ILE A 213 -9.15 -7.00 16.48
CA ILE A 213 -7.95 -6.32 16.02
C ILE A 213 -8.38 -5.02 15.34
N LEU A 214 -7.86 -3.89 15.81
CA LEU A 214 -7.94 -2.62 15.11
C LEU A 214 -6.62 -2.36 14.39
N LYS A 215 -6.66 -2.26 13.06
CA LYS A 215 -5.50 -1.98 12.19
C LYS A 215 -5.69 -0.65 11.46
N PRO A 216 -5.18 0.47 12.00
CA PRO A 216 -5.25 1.73 11.28
C PRO A 216 -4.41 1.73 10.01
N HIS A 217 -4.80 2.55 9.04
CA HIS A 217 -3.94 2.87 7.91
C HIS A 217 -2.69 3.60 8.42
N PRO A 218 -1.50 3.34 7.87
CA PRO A 218 -0.26 3.94 8.37
C PRO A 218 -0.26 5.47 8.38
N ALA A 219 -1.01 6.09 7.46
CA ALA A 219 -1.14 7.54 7.37
C ALA A 219 -2.12 8.17 8.38
N GLU A 220 -2.85 7.37 9.17
CA GLU A 220 -3.74 7.87 10.21
C GLU A 220 -3.00 8.16 11.51
N GLU A 221 -3.57 9.03 12.33
CA GLU A 221 -3.08 9.37 13.66
C GLU A 221 -3.52 8.32 14.69
N LEU A 222 -2.57 7.80 15.46
CA LEU A 222 -2.83 6.64 16.31
C LEU A 222 -3.50 6.94 17.65
N ASP A 223 -3.35 8.16 18.18
CA ASP A 223 -3.74 8.45 19.55
C ASP A 223 -5.24 8.27 19.75
N ARG A 224 -6.06 8.73 18.80
CA ARG A 224 -7.51 8.54 18.80
C ARG A 224 -7.93 7.06 18.86
N TYR A 225 -7.22 6.19 18.13
CA TYR A 225 -7.48 4.76 18.11
C TYR A 225 -7.02 4.04 19.39
N ARG A 226 -5.93 4.52 20.00
CA ARG A 226 -5.49 4.02 21.30
C ARG A 226 -6.53 4.34 22.37
N GLU A 227 -7.01 5.57 22.42
CA GLU A 227 -8.10 6.00 23.31
C GLU A 227 -9.35 5.12 23.11
N PHE A 228 -9.76 4.90 21.86
CA PHE A 228 -10.90 4.04 21.54
C PHE A 228 -10.73 2.60 22.04
N VAL A 229 -9.57 1.98 21.82
CA VAL A 229 -9.30 0.60 22.28
C VAL A 229 -9.27 0.53 23.81
N ASP A 230 -8.68 1.52 24.47
CA ASP A 230 -8.63 1.60 25.93
C ASP A 230 -10.04 1.77 26.52
N GLU A 231 -10.89 2.63 25.94
CA GLU A 231 -12.32 2.77 26.30
C GLU A 231 -13.06 1.43 26.18
N CYS A 232 -12.84 0.68 25.10
CA CYS A 232 -13.48 -0.63 24.91
C CYS A 232 -13.01 -1.63 25.97
N ARG A 233 -11.71 -1.69 26.26
CA ARG A 233 -11.12 -2.56 27.29
C ARG A 233 -11.67 -2.29 28.68
N LEU A 234 -11.92 -1.02 29.03
CA LEU A 234 -12.55 -0.65 30.30
C LEU A 234 -13.97 -1.24 30.45
N THR A 235 -14.62 -1.60 29.34
CA THR A 235 -15.94 -2.28 29.33
C THR A 235 -15.84 -3.81 29.21
N GLY A 236 -14.64 -4.39 29.32
CA GLY A 236 -14.42 -5.83 29.24
C GLY A 236 -14.24 -6.40 27.83
N VAL A 237 -14.19 -5.55 26.79
CA VAL A 237 -13.95 -5.99 25.41
C VAL A 237 -12.48 -6.41 25.23
N SER A 238 -12.26 -7.58 24.62
CA SER A 238 -10.93 -7.98 24.16
C SER A 238 -10.63 -7.31 22.81
N ALA A 239 -9.96 -6.16 22.84
CA ALA A 239 -9.55 -5.44 21.65
C ALA A 239 -8.04 -5.12 21.69
N THR A 240 -7.36 -5.15 20.55
CA THR A 240 -5.94 -4.79 20.43
C THR A 240 -5.70 -3.88 19.23
N LEU A 241 -4.98 -2.78 19.47
CA LEU A 241 -4.48 -1.89 18.44
C LEU A 241 -3.20 -2.47 17.82
N VAL A 242 -3.25 -2.84 16.54
CA VAL A 242 -2.14 -3.43 15.80
C VAL A 242 -1.69 -2.46 14.71
N ALA A 243 -0.81 -1.51 15.01
CA ALA A 243 -0.43 -0.50 14.04
C ALA A 243 0.69 -0.92 13.05
N ARG A 244 1.62 -1.78 13.51
CA ARG A 244 2.91 -2.05 12.83
C ARG A 244 3.02 -3.40 12.11
N GLU A 245 1.98 -4.21 12.11
CA GLU A 245 1.98 -5.47 11.36
C GLU A 245 1.66 -5.23 9.90
N TYR A 246 2.13 -6.13 9.04
CA TYR A 246 1.62 -6.19 7.68
C TYR A 246 0.16 -6.63 7.69
N ILE A 247 -0.63 -6.12 6.75
CA ILE A 247 -2.05 -6.45 6.66
C ILE A 247 -2.27 -7.94 6.43
N TRP A 248 -1.43 -8.61 5.64
CA TRP A 248 -1.56 -10.04 5.40
C TRP A 248 -1.41 -10.89 6.66
N ASP A 249 -0.62 -10.47 7.65
CA ASP A 249 -0.48 -11.18 8.92
C ASP A 249 -1.74 -11.01 9.78
N VAL A 250 -2.32 -9.81 9.77
CA VAL A 250 -3.60 -9.52 10.45
C VAL A 250 -4.73 -10.35 9.84
N LEU A 251 -4.81 -10.38 8.51
CA LEU A 251 -5.84 -11.13 7.79
C LEU A 251 -5.68 -12.64 7.97
N ASN A 252 -4.45 -13.15 7.90
CA ASN A 252 -4.17 -14.58 8.11
C ASN A 252 -4.50 -15.06 9.54
N ALA A 253 -4.56 -14.13 10.50
CA ALA A 253 -4.98 -14.42 11.87
C ALA A 253 -6.48 -14.20 12.11
N ALA A 254 -7.22 -13.60 11.18
CA ALA A 254 -8.62 -13.21 11.37
C ALA A 254 -9.61 -14.25 10.81
N ASP A 255 -10.76 -14.35 11.47
CA ASP A 255 -11.91 -15.16 11.01
C ASP A 255 -12.90 -14.32 10.20
N VAL A 256 -12.98 -13.01 10.49
CA VAL A 256 -13.77 -12.03 9.73
C VAL A 256 -12.97 -10.74 9.59
N HIS A 257 -13.07 -10.12 8.41
CA HIS A 257 -12.46 -8.82 8.13
C HIS A 257 -13.49 -7.73 7.89
N ILE A 258 -13.39 -6.62 8.60
CA ILE A 258 -14.20 -5.42 8.38
C ILE A 258 -13.29 -4.35 7.77
N HIS A 259 -13.76 -3.70 6.72
CA HIS A 259 -13.04 -2.62 6.05
C HIS A 259 -14.01 -1.60 5.46
N ARG A 260 -13.45 -0.57 4.82
CA ARG A 260 -14.20 0.40 4.04
C ARG A 260 -13.48 0.76 2.74
N LEU A 261 -14.00 0.35 1.59
CA LEU A 261 -13.55 0.61 0.21
C LEU A 261 -12.02 0.47 -0.01
N CYS A 262 -11.37 -0.34 0.81
CA CYS A 262 -9.93 -0.49 0.86
C CYS A 262 -9.50 -1.76 0.11
N THR A 263 -8.26 -1.80 -0.33
CA THR A 263 -7.68 -3.01 -0.95
C THR A 263 -7.58 -4.19 0.02
N THR A 264 -7.62 -3.93 1.33
CA THR A 264 -7.58 -4.98 2.37
C THR A 264 -8.76 -5.95 2.29
N GLY A 265 -9.92 -5.50 1.79
CA GLY A 265 -11.05 -6.38 1.51
C GLY A 265 -10.72 -7.42 0.43
N VAL A 266 -10.07 -6.97 -0.65
CA VAL A 266 -9.63 -7.86 -1.72
C VAL A 266 -8.52 -8.79 -1.25
N GLU A 267 -7.62 -8.30 -0.40
CA GLU A 267 -6.58 -9.13 0.24
C GLU A 267 -7.19 -10.21 1.13
N ALA A 268 -8.31 -9.92 1.83
CA ALA A 268 -9.07 -10.90 2.60
C ALA A 268 -9.67 -11.98 1.69
N TRP A 269 -10.20 -11.60 0.51
CA TRP A 269 -10.71 -12.56 -0.48
C TRP A 269 -9.63 -13.54 -0.93
N LEU A 270 -8.40 -13.07 -1.13
CA LEU A 270 -7.28 -13.91 -1.56
C LEU A 270 -6.83 -14.91 -0.49
N LEU A 271 -7.14 -14.64 0.78
CA LEU A 271 -6.91 -15.55 1.91
C LEU A 271 -8.14 -16.39 2.28
N GLY A 272 -9.27 -16.21 1.58
CA GLY A 272 -10.52 -16.88 1.92
C GLY A 272 -11.17 -16.36 3.21
N VAL A 273 -10.78 -15.18 3.69
CA VAL A 273 -11.36 -14.55 4.88
C VAL A 273 -12.64 -13.80 4.45
N PRO A 274 -13.82 -14.10 5.04
CA PRO A 274 -15.02 -13.32 4.82
C PRO A 274 -14.81 -11.84 5.15
N SER A 275 -15.33 -10.96 4.30
CA SER A 275 -15.10 -9.53 4.39
C SER A 275 -16.40 -8.73 4.33
N ILE A 276 -16.52 -7.79 5.26
CA ILE A 276 -17.66 -6.90 5.43
C ILE A 276 -17.22 -5.48 5.08
N GLU A 277 -17.97 -4.87 4.16
CA GLU A 277 -17.81 -3.47 3.81
C GLU A 277 -18.68 -2.60 4.74
N LEU A 278 -18.03 -1.84 5.62
CA LEU A 278 -18.66 -0.86 6.50
C LEU A 278 -18.79 0.49 5.78
N HIS A 279 -19.90 0.68 5.06
CA HIS A 279 -20.17 1.86 4.23
C HIS A 279 -21.21 2.78 4.88
N LEU A 280 -20.79 3.53 5.92
CA LEU A 280 -21.70 4.40 6.69
C LEU A 280 -21.94 5.77 6.06
N PHE A 281 -21.10 6.17 5.11
CA PHE A 281 -21.07 7.52 4.57
C PHE A 281 -20.51 7.54 3.15
N ASP A 282 -21.26 8.16 2.24
CA ASP A 282 -20.87 8.38 0.86
C ASP A 282 -20.33 9.82 0.72
N TYR A 283 -19.10 9.95 0.21
CA TYR A 283 -18.46 11.25 -0.06
C TYR A 283 -17.21 11.10 -0.93
N GLY A 284 -16.98 12.10 -1.79
CA GLY A 284 -15.74 12.22 -2.56
C GLY A 284 -15.41 10.95 -3.35
N VAL A 285 -14.14 10.52 -3.31
CA VAL A 285 -13.68 9.27 -3.93
C VAL A 285 -14.14 7.98 -3.24
N TRP A 286 -14.87 8.12 -2.13
CA TRP A 286 -15.48 7.01 -1.42
C TRP A 286 -16.95 6.83 -1.79
N SER A 287 -17.44 7.58 -2.78
CA SER A 287 -18.78 7.37 -3.30
C SER A 287 -18.90 6.07 -4.08
N VAL A 288 -19.94 5.29 -3.78
CA VAL A 288 -20.27 4.07 -4.53
C VAL A 288 -21.12 4.37 -5.76
N ASP A 289 -21.70 5.56 -5.84
CA ASP A 289 -22.43 6.05 -7.01
C ASP A 289 -21.48 6.37 -8.17
N LEU A 290 -20.18 6.57 -7.89
CA LEU A 290 -19.15 6.75 -8.91
C LEU A 290 -18.68 5.41 -9.46
N PRO A 291 -18.75 5.18 -10.79
CA PRO A 291 -18.33 3.92 -11.37
C PRO A 291 -16.83 3.70 -11.20
N GLY A 292 -16.46 2.43 -10.99
CA GLY A 292 -15.08 1.97 -10.96
C GLY A 292 -14.86 0.83 -9.97
N ALA A 293 -13.62 0.62 -9.57
CA ALA A 293 -13.25 -0.56 -8.79
C ALA A 293 -13.93 -0.58 -7.41
N ALA A 294 -14.08 0.55 -6.73
CA ALA A 294 -14.70 0.60 -5.42
C ALA A 294 -16.17 0.14 -5.46
N ALA A 295 -16.96 0.66 -6.41
CA ALA A 295 -18.34 0.24 -6.63
C ALA A 295 -18.44 -1.25 -7.01
N GLU A 296 -17.59 -1.73 -7.92
CA GLU A 296 -17.58 -3.14 -8.33
C GLU A 296 -17.13 -4.09 -7.21
N ALA A 297 -16.28 -3.63 -6.29
CA ALA A 297 -15.87 -4.42 -5.14
C ALA A 297 -17.02 -4.67 -4.15
N MET A 298 -18.07 -3.84 -4.15
CA MET A 298 -19.24 -4.02 -3.30
C MET A 298 -19.95 -5.34 -3.58
N GLU A 299 -20.00 -5.78 -4.83
CA GLU A 299 -20.62 -7.06 -5.21
C GLU A 299 -19.91 -8.27 -4.59
N GLY A 300 -18.65 -8.13 -4.20
CA GLY A 300 -17.85 -9.18 -3.57
C GLY A 300 -17.91 -9.19 -2.03
N ASN A 301 -18.62 -8.24 -1.42
CA ASN A 301 -18.71 -8.06 0.02
C ASN A 301 -20.16 -8.06 0.49
N ASP A 302 -20.37 -8.23 1.79
CA ASP A 302 -21.61 -7.79 2.43
C ASP A 302 -21.46 -6.32 2.81
N VAL A 303 -22.35 -5.48 2.28
CA VAL A 303 -22.35 -4.04 2.53
C VAL A 303 -23.28 -3.73 3.70
N VAL A 304 -22.74 -3.08 4.72
CA VAL A 304 -23.49 -2.68 5.92
C VAL A 304 -23.41 -1.17 6.13
N VAL A 305 -24.53 -0.56 6.49
CA VAL A 305 -24.69 0.91 6.58
C VAL A 305 -25.07 1.37 8.00
N ASP A 306 -25.18 0.44 8.94
CA ASP A 306 -25.47 0.68 10.35
C ASP A 306 -24.95 -0.46 11.25
N SER A 307 -25.12 -0.32 12.56
CA SER A 307 -24.68 -1.31 13.54
C SER A 307 -25.49 -2.60 13.55
N ALA A 308 -26.80 -2.53 13.30
CA ALA A 308 -27.65 -3.70 13.27
C ALA A 308 -27.27 -4.65 12.12
N GLY A 309 -27.06 -4.09 10.93
CA GLY A 309 -26.56 -4.83 9.77
C GLY A 309 -25.16 -5.39 10.00
N LEU A 310 -24.25 -4.59 10.56
CA LEU A 310 -22.90 -5.07 10.88
C LEU A 310 -22.92 -6.25 11.84
N ILE A 311 -23.71 -6.17 12.91
CA ILE A 311 -23.86 -7.27 13.89
C ILE A 311 -24.44 -8.51 13.22
N ALA A 312 -25.52 -8.36 12.43
CA ALA A 312 -26.17 -9.49 11.78
C ALA A 312 -25.22 -10.24 10.83
N VAL A 313 -24.47 -9.51 10.00
CA VAL A 313 -23.52 -10.11 9.05
C VAL A 313 -22.31 -10.70 9.77
N ALA A 314 -21.76 -10.03 10.78
CA ALA A 314 -20.66 -10.59 11.58
C ALA A 314 -21.09 -11.87 12.31
N ASP A 315 -22.29 -11.90 12.89
CA ASP A 315 -22.86 -13.08 13.56
C ASP A 315 -23.12 -14.24 12.60
N SER A 316 -23.46 -13.94 11.34
CA SER A 316 -23.57 -14.93 10.26
C SER A 316 -22.23 -15.60 10.00
N TYR A 317 -21.18 -14.83 9.69
CA TYR A 317 -19.85 -15.38 9.41
C TYR A 317 -19.21 -16.09 10.61
N LEU A 318 -19.45 -15.61 11.84
CA LEU A 318 -18.95 -16.25 13.05
C LEU A 318 -19.67 -17.56 13.41
N ARG A 319 -20.73 -17.94 12.69
CA ARG A 319 -21.46 -19.22 12.83
C ARG A 319 -21.22 -20.17 11.66
N ASP A 320 -20.12 -19.96 10.94
CA ASP A 320 -19.70 -20.74 9.77
C ASP A 320 -20.57 -20.55 8.52
N ASP A 321 -21.30 -19.43 8.41
CA ASP A 321 -21.84 -19.06 7.10
C ASP A 321 -20.68 -18.74 6.15
N SER A 322 -20.80 -19.21 4.90
CA SER A 322 -19.79 -18.96 3.88
C SER A 322 -20.20 -17.79 2.99
N VAL A 323 -19.20 -17.18 2.37
CA VAL A 323 -19.40 -16.25 1.25
C VAL A 323 -20.25 -16.94 0.17
N THR A 324 -21.21 -16.22 -0.42
CA THR A 324 -22.11 -16.79 -1.43
C THR A 324 -21.41 -17.01 -2.79
N GLU A 325 -21.92 -17.94 -3.61
CA GLU A 325 -21.43 -18.15 -4.98
C GLU A 325 -21.50 -16.89 -5.85
N VAL A 326 -22.52 -16.04 -5.63
CA VAL A 326 -22.69 -14.76 -6.33
C VAL A 326 -21.52 -13.82 -6.00
N GLN A 327 -21.18 -13.70 -4.71
CA GLN A 327 -20.04 -12.92 -4.26
C GLN A 327 -18.72 -13.51 -4.77
N LEU A 328 -18.52 -14.83 -4.73
CA LEU A 328 -17.31 -15.47 -5.26
C LEU A 328 -17.11 -15.17 -6.76
N ALA A 329 -18.17 -15.26 -7.55
CA ALA A 329 -18.14 -14.89 -8.97
C ALA A 329 -17.83 -13.39 -9.17
N ALA A 330 -18.37 -12.51 -8.33
CA ALA A 330 -18.06 -11.08 -8.37
C ALA A 330 -16.59 -10.79 -8.04
N ARG A 331 -16.04 -11.46 -7.02
CA ARG A 331 -14.62 -11.38 -6.65
C ARG A 331 -13.72 -11.80 -7.81
N GLU A 332 -14.05 -12.89 -8.50
CA GLU A 332 -13.28 -13.35 -9.66
C GLU A 332 -13.30 -12.32 -10.81
N ARG A 333 -14.49 -11.80 -11.15
CA ARG A 333 -14.63 -10.73 -12.16
C ARG A 333 -13.79 -9.51 -11.80
N TYR A 334 -13.88 -9.08 -10.55
CA TYR A 334 -13.14 -7.94 -10.03
C TYR A 334 -11.62 -8.14 -10.14
N ILE A 335 -11.11 -9.28 -9.65
CA ILE A 335 -9.66 -9.59 -9.67
C ILE A 335 -9.15 -9.58 -11.11
N ARG A 336 -9.87 -10.22 -12.03
CA ARG A 336 -9.50 -10.27 -13.45
C ARG A 336 -9.44 -8.87 -14.08
N LYS A 337 -10.43 -8.03 -13.80
CA LYS A 337 -10.54 -6.69 -14.39
C LYS A 337 -9.57 -5.68 -13.80
N TRP A 338 -9.42 -5.66 -12.48
CA TRP A 338 -8.70 -4.58 -11.78
C TRP A 338 -7.29 -4.94 -11.34
N LEU A 339 -6.97 -6.23 -11.22
CA LEU A 339 -5.68 -6.73 -10.71
C LEU A 339 -4.93 -7.60 -11.72
N HIS A 340 -5.52 -7.80 -12.90
CA HIS A 340 -5.04 -8.66 -13.98
C HIS A 340 -4.96 -10.14 -13.60
N LYS A 341 -3.89 -10.56 -12.91
CA LYS A 341 -3.68 -11.95 -12.46
C LYS A 341 -3.09 -11.95 -11.06
N VAL A 342 -3.54 -12.88 -10.24
CA VAL A 342 -2.98 -13.17 -8.91
C VAL A 342 -2.52 -14.63 -8.90
N ASP A 343 -1.41 -14.88 -9.58
CA ASP A 343 -0.86 -16.23 -9.80
C ASP A 343 0.48 -16.48 -9.09
N GLY A 344 0.96 -15.53 -8.28
CA GLY A 344 2.21 -15.67 -7.52
C GLY A 344 3.46 -15.41 -8.34
N ARG A 345 3.30 -14.95 -9.60
CA ARG A 345 4.41 -14.74 -10.54
C ARG A 345 4.56 -13.28 -10.95
N ARG A 346 3.81 -12.35 -10.35
CA ARG A 346 3.84 -10.94 -10.77
C ARG A 346 5.20 -10.30 -10.50
N CYS A 347 5.79 -10.53 -9.32
CA CYS A 347 7.15 -10.10 -8.96
C CYS A 347 8.20 -10.65 -9.92
N TYR A 348 8.04 -11.91 -10.36
CA TYR A 348 8.93 -12.53 -11.36
C TYR A 348 8.81 -11.83 -12.72
N GLU A 349 7.58 -11.64 -13.22
CA GLU A 349 7.36 -11.00 -14.52
C GLU A 349 7.84 -9.55 -14.54
N HIS A 350 7.62 -8.78 -13.46
CA HIS A 350 8.16 -7.43 -13.33
C HIS A 350 9.69 -7.45 -13.40
N ALA A 351 10.33 -8.36 -12.66
CA ALA A 351 11.79 -8.51 -12.68
C ALA A 351 12.33 -8.92 -14.06
N ARG A 352 11.64 -9.80 -14.78
CA ARG A 352 12.01 -10.24 -16.13
C ARG A 352 12.02 -9.06 -17.11
N VAL A 353 10.93 -8.29 -17.14
CA VAL A 353 10.79 -7.13 -18.03
C VAL A 353 11.80 -6.03 -17.66
N LEU A 354 12.01 -5.77 -16.37
CA LEU A 354 13.05 -4.85 -15.90
C LEU A 354 14.45 -5.29 -16.33
N ALA A 355 14.78 -6.58 -16.16
CA ALA A 355 16.07 -7.13 -16.55
C ALA A 355 16.31 -6.96 -18.06
N GLU A 356 15.29 -7.20 -18.88
CA GLU A 356 15.35 -6.97 -20.33
C GLU A 356 15.59 -5.51 -20.67
N LEU A 357 14.88 -4.58 -20.00
CA LEU A 357 15.03 -3.14 -20.21
C LEU A 357 16.46 -2.64 -19.95
N VAL A 358 17.15 -3.22 -18.95
CA VAL A 358 18.51 -2.79 -18.55
C VAL A 358 19.64 -3.56 -19.25
N ARG A 359 19.33 -4.54 -20.11
CA ARG A 359 20.35 -5.22 -20.95
C ARG A 359 20.99 -4.25 -21.94
N ASP A 360 20.19 -3.37 -22.53
CA ASP A 360 20.66 -2.28 -23.39
C ASP A 360 21.24 -1.15 -22.52
N ARG A 361 22.52 -1.29 -22.18
CA ARG A 361 23.22 -0.36 -21.30
C ARG A 361 23.36 1.01 -21.97
N ARG A 362 22.83 2.03 -21.32
CA ARG A 362 23.03 3.43 -21.73
C ARG A 362 24.27 4.00 -21.04
N PRO A 363 25.07 4.83 -21.72
CA PRO A 363 26.10 5.64 -21.06
C PRO A 363 25.44 6.51 -19.99
N ILE A 364 25.95 6.43 -18.75
CA ILE A 364 25.42 7.22 -17.65
C ILE A 364 26.28 8.46 -17.47
N GLY A 365 25.67 9.63 -17.65
CA GLY A 365 26.30 10.93 -17.47
C GLY A 365 26.66 11.25 -16.01
N GLU A 366 27.23 12.42 -15.80
CA GLU A 366 27.43 12.98 -14.46
C GLU A 366 26.18 13.70 -13.97
N VAL A 367 25.97 13.72 -12.66
CA VAL A 367 24.89 14.55 -12.08
C VAL A 367 25.26 16.02 -12.23
N SER A 368 24.37 16.81 -12.84
CA SER A 368 24.53 18.26 -12.93
C SER A 368 24.83 18.87 -11.55
N HIS A 369 25.80 19.79 -11.51
CA HIS A 369 26.32 20.39 -10.28
C HIS A 369 25.24 21.13 -9.45
N GLY A 370 24.12 21.50 -10.06
CA GLY A 370 22.99 22.15 -9.38
C GLY A 370 22.05 21.20 -8.62
N VAL A 371 22.06 19.90 -8.91
CA VAL A 371 21.11 18.94 -8.32
C VAL A 371 21.59 18.42 -6.97
N ILE A 372 22.90 18.18 -6.83
CA ILE A 372 23.50 17.68 -5.59
C ILE A 372 24.25 18.82 -4.93
N ASN A 373 23.69 19.32 -3.82
CA ASN A 373 24.38 20.30 -3.00
C ASN A 373 25.78 19.78 -2.61
N ARG A 374 26.82 20.62 -2.70
CA ARG A 374 28.19 20.32 -2.27
C ARG A 374 28.27 19.60 -0.92
N ARG A 375 27.42 19.94 0.04
CA ARG A 375 27.31 19.27 1.35
C ARG A 375 26.99 17.77 1.23
N ALA A 376 26.09 17.40 0.31
CA ALA A 376 25.72 16.01 0.05
C ALA A 376 26.89 15.21 -0.53
N ARG A 377 27.67 15.79 -1.46
CA ARG A 377 28.89 15.15 -1.99
C ARG A 377 29.94 14.94 -0.89
N ILE A 378 30.16 15.95 -0.04
CA ILE A 378 31.09 15.85 1.09
C ILE A 378 30.63 14.73 2.04
N ARG A 379 29.35 14.70 2.41
CA ARG A 379 28.78 13.66 3.26
C ARG A 379 28.98 12.26 2.67
N SER A 380 28.70 12.09 1.38
CA SER A 380 28.92 10.82 0.67
C SER A 380 30.38 10.38 0.67
N ARG A 381 31.33 11.31 0.52
CA ARG A 381 32.76 10.99 0.66
C ARG A 381 33.13 10.57 2.07
N VAL A 382 32.62 11.26 3.09
CA VAL A 382 32.85 10.93 4.51
C VAL A 382 32.29 9.55 4.85
N ASN A 383 31.06 9.24 4.45
CA ASN A 383 30.47 7.92 4.67
C ASN A 383 31.29 6.80 4.02
N ARG A 384 31.71 6.99 2.77
CA ARG A 384 32.56 6.02 2.07
C ARG A 384 33.90 5.81 2.76
N SER A 385 34.53 6.85 3.29
CA SER A 385 35.77 6.70 4.08
C SER A 385 35.56 5.95 5.39
N LEU A 386 34.32 5.86 5.88
CA LEU A 386 33.95 5.09 7.07
C LEU A 386 33.42 3.68 6.73
N GLY A 387 33.51 3.24 5.46
CA GLY A 387 32.97 1.95 5.02
C GLY A 387 31.44 1.90 4.97
N ARG A 388 30.78 3.07 4.95
CA ARG A 388 29.32 3.20 4.93
C ARG A 388 28.83 3.59 3.54
N PRO A 389 27.58 3.22 3.17
CA PRO A 389 26.98 3.72 1.94
C PRO A 389 26.94 5.26 1.93
N GLY A 390 27.32 5.86 0.80
CA GLY A 390 27.48 7.30 0.63
C GLY A 390 26.19 8.09 0.87
N HIS A 391 25.05 7.51 0.50
CA HIS A 391 23.74 8.14 0.64
C HIS A 391 23.24 8.24 2.09
N GLU A 392 23.63 7.32 2.98
CA GLU A 392 23.12 7.24 4.35
C GLU A 392 23.30 8.54 5.16
N SER A 393 22.24 8.99 5.81
CA SER A 393 22.30 10.11 6.73
C SER A 393 23.02 9.74 8.03
N LEU A 394 24.08 10.50 8.36
CA LEU A 394 24.75 10.43 9.68
C LEU A 394 23.77 10.66 10.86
N ARG A 395 22.64 11.34 10.64
CA ARG A 395 21.63 11.62 11.68
C ARG A 395 20.70 10.43 11.96
N PHE A 396 20.49 9.53 11.00
CA PHE A 396 19.56 8.41 11.16
C PHE A 396 20.03 7.45 12.26
N TRP A 397 21.35 7.33 12.46
CA TRP A 397 21.93 6.51 13.52
C TRP A 397 21.75 7.07 14.95
N ARG A 398 21.55 8.39 15.10
CA ARG A 398 21.35 9.03 16.42
C ARG A 398 19.89 9.10 16.84
N ARG A 399 18.95 8.92 15.92
CA ARG A 399 17.56 8.66 16.30
C ARG A 399 17.48 7.18 16.66
N GLY A 400 17.83 6.89 17.91
CA GLY A 400 17.41 5.65 18.55
C GLY A 400 15.90 5.46 18.40
N THR A 401 15.42 4.31 18.81
CA THR A 401 14.05 3.78 18.83
C THR A 401 13.00 4.66 19.54
N GLY A 402 13.05 5.99 19.41
CA GLY A 402 11.94 6.88 19.69
C GLY A 402 10.70 6.35 18.97
N SER A 403 9.53 6.64 19.53
CA SER A 403 8.21 6.00 19.38
C SER A 403 7.75 5.52 17.98
N GLY A 404 8.51 5.77 16.91
CA GLY A 404 8.21 5.49 15.51
C GLY A 404 7.16 6.43 14.94
N VAL A 405 6.55 7.25 15.80
CA VAL A 405 5.50 8.19 15.46
C VAL A 405 6.13 9.44 14.82
N ASP A 406 5.66 9.80 13.63
CA ASP A 406 6.14 10.99 12.94
C ASP A 406 5.50 12.28 13.47
N ARG A 407 5.80 13.44 12.85
CA ARG A 407 5.24 14.73 13.29
C ARG A 407 3.74 14.87 13.05
N LEU A 408 3.15 13.98 12.25
CA LEU A 408 1.74 13.93 11.92
C LEU A 408 0.99 12.87 12.72
N GLY A 409 1.61 12.30 13.77
CA GLY A 409 1.01 11.24 14.59
C GLY A 409 0.96 9.88 13.90
N GLN A 410 1.61 9.73 12.73
CA GLN A 410 1.58 8.51 11.91
C GLN A 410 2.60 7.52 12.41
N LEU A 411 2.24 6.24 12.33
CA LEU A 411 3.16 5.16 12.61
C LEU A 411 3.07 4.14 11.49
N ASP A 412 4.05 4.17 10.60
CA ASP A 412 4.21 3.14 9.60
C ASP A 412 5.33 2.18 9.99
N LYS A 413 5.20 0.92 9.58
CA LYS A 413 6.34 0.00 9.56
C LYS A 413 7.29 0.49 8.46
N THR A 414 8.32 1.23 8.85
CA THR A 414 9.41 1.55 7.91
C THR A 414 10.04 0.24 7.47
N ILE A 415 9.97 -0.08 6.18
CA ILE A 415 10.67 -1.23 5.61
C ILE A 415 12.17 -0.96 5.75
N ALA A 416 12.80 -1.66 6.69
CA ALA A 416 14.24 -1.58 6.88
C ALA A 416 14.96 -2.53 5.91
N LYS A 417 16.26 -2.31 5.74
CA LYS A 417 17.12 -3.25 5.00
C LYS A 417 17.01 -4.67 5.56
N SER A 418 16.91 -4.82 6.88
CA SER A 418 16.71 -6.11 7.54
C SER A 418 15.39 -6.77 7.17
N ASP A 419 14.31 -6.00 6.96
CA ASP A 419 13.04 -6.56 6.46
C ASP A 419 13.24 -7.09 5.03
N ALA A 420 13.86 -6.29 4.15
CA ALA A 420 14.14 -6.70 2.77
C ALA A 420 15.05 -7.93 2.72
N GLU A 421 16.08 -8.02 3.57
CA GLU A 421 16.96 -9.19 3.69
C GLU A 421 16.20 -10.42 4.20
N ALA A 422 15.35 -10.26 5.21
CA ALA A 422 14.51 -11.33 5.73
C ALA A 422 13.56 -11.86 4.64
N TRP A 423 12.83 -10.97 3.96
CA TRP A 423 11.96 -11.34 2.85
C TRP A 423 12.72 -11.93 1.67
N THR A 424 13.94 -11.45 1.38
CA THR A 424 14.78 -12.00 0.31
C THR A 424 15.22 -13.43 0.63
N ARG A 425 15.61 -13.70 1.88
CA ARG A 425 15.95 -15.06 2.33
C ARG A 425 14.75 -15.99 2.21
N LEU A 426 13.60 -15.58 2.73
CA LEU A 426 12.35 -16.32 2.66
C LEU A 426 11.91 -16.59 1.22
N ALA A 427 11.99 -15.57 0.36
CA ALA A 427 11.71 -15.72 -1.06
C ALA A 427 12.68 -16.71 -1.71
N ARG A 428 14.00 -16.59 -1.49
CA ARG A 428 15.00 -17.52 -2.05
C ARG A 428 14.70 -18.98 -1.73
N GLU A 429 14.25 -19.26 -0.52
CA GLU A 429 13.85 -20.62 -0.11
C GLU A 429 12.64 -21.10 -0.94
N ALA A 430 11.58 -20.27 -1.05
CA ALA A 430 10.42 -20.59 -1.89
C ALA A 430 10.76 -20.74 -3.38
N LEU A 431 11.70 -19.96 -3.89
CA LEU A 431 12.10 -20.03 -5.29
C LEU A 431 12.92 -21.27 -5.63
N ARG A 432 13.78 -21.73 -4.70
CA ARG A 432 14.53 -22.98 -4.88
C ARG A 432 13.58 -24.16 -5.05
N GLU A 433 12.56 -24.24 -4.19
CA GLU A 433 11.54 -25.29 -4.25
C GLU A 433 10.77 -25.28 -5.59
N GLN A 434 10.43 -24.10 -6.12
CA GLN A 434 9.74 -23.99 -7.42
C GLN A 434 10.62 -24.45 -8.60
N VAL A 435 11.91 -24.11 -8.57
CA VAL A 435 12.87 -24.54 -9.60
C VAL A 435 13.07 -26.05 -9.53
N GLU A 436 13.25 -26.63 -8.34
CA GLU A 436 13.38 -28.07 -8.13
C GLU A 436 12.12 -28.84 -8.53
N ALA A 437 10.92 -28.28 -8.36
CA ALA A 437 9.67 -28.91 -8.78
C ALA A 437 9.43 -28.90 -10.31
N THR A 438 10.16 -28.06 -11.04
CA THR A 438 10.02 -27.92 -12.51
C THR A 438 11.06 -28.76 -13.28
N VAL A 439 12.10 -29.24 -12.60
CA VAL A 439 13.17 -30.12 -13.12
C VAL A 439 12.86 -31.56 -12.78
#